data_AF-A0A452XDS9-F1
#
_entry.id   AF-A0A452XDS9-F1
#
_cell.length_a   1.000
_cell.length_b   1.000
_cell.length_c   1.000
_cell.angle_alpha   90.00
_cell.angle_beta   90.00
_cell.angle_gamma   90.00
#
_symmetry.space_group_name_H-M   'P 1'
#
loop_
_entity.id
_entity.type
_entity.pdbx_description
1 polymer ?
#
loop_
_entity_poly.entity_id
_entity_poly.type
_entity_poly.pdbx_seq_one_letter_code
_entity_poly.pdbx_strand_id
1 'polypeptide(L)' 'MAERANLVFHNKEIDGTGMKRLISRLIDHFGMGYTSHILDQLKTLGFHQATTTSISLGIEDLLTIPSKGWLVQDAEQH' A
#
# COMPACT_ATOMS: atom_id res chain seq x y z
N MET A 1 13.81 -15.28 -30.82
CA MET A 1 13.98 -13.87 -30.42
C MET A 1 13.33 -13.67 -29.06
N ALA A 2 14.10 -13.56 -27.98
CA ALA A 2 13.55 -13.17 -26.68
C ALA A 2 13.31 -11.66 -26.71
N GLU A 3 12.04 -11.26 -26.74
CA GLU A 3 11.63 -9.87 -26.57
C GLU A 3 12.27 -9.37 -25.26
N ARG A 4 13.08 -8.31 -25.35
CA ARG A 4 13.75 -7.72 -24.20
C ARG A 4 12.69 -7.43 -23.15
N ALA A 5 12.78 -8.08 -21.99
CA ALA A 5 12.00 -7.78 -20.81
C ALA A 5 12.11 -6.27 -20.56
N ASN A 6 11.08 -5.53 -20.97
CA ASN A 6 11.03 -4.09 -20.81
C ASN A 6 10.80 -3.87 -19.32
N LEU A 7 11.88 -3.83 -18.54
CA LEU A 7 11.86 -3.54 -17.10
C LEU A 7 11.44 -2.08 -16.94
N VAL A 8 10.13 -1.85 -17.03
CA VAL A 8 9.52 -0.53 -16.90
C VAL A 8 9.78 -0.03 -15.49
N PHE A 9 10.48 1.11 -15.38
CA PHE A 9 10.67 1.78 -14.10
C PHE A 9 9.34 2.35 -13.59
N HIS A 10 9.00 2.04 -12.33
CA HIS A 10 7.80 2.52 -11.68
C HIS A 10 8.15 3.62 -10.68
N ASN A 11 7.97 4.88 -11.08
CA ASN A 11 8.20 6.05 -10.22
C ASN A 11 6.89 6.61 -9.66
N LYS A 12 6.16 5.79 -8.89
CA LYS A 12 4.91 6.18 -8.24
C LYS A 12 4.82 5.54 -6.86
N GLU A 13 4.07 6.19 -5.97
CA GLU A 13 3.64 5.57 -4.73
C GLU A 13 2.90 4.27 -5.03
N ILE A 14 3.21 3.21 -4.28
CA ILE A 14 2.62 1.89 -4.44
C ILE A 14 1.59 1.69 -3.34
N ASP A 15 0.32 1.87 -3.69
CA ASP A 15 -0.81 1.47 -2.85
C ASP A 15 -1.11 -0.03 -3.00
N GLY A 16 -2.10 -0.52 -2.25
CA GLY A 16 -2.51 -1.93 -2.34
C GLY A 16 -2.95 -2.35 -3.74
N THR A 17 -3.53 -1.43 -4.53
CA THR A 17 -3.95 -1.68 -5.91
C THR A 17 -2.75 -1.77 -6.85
N GLY A 18 -1.81 -0.83 -6.72
CA GLY A 18 -0.54 -0.80 -7.44
C GLY A 18 0.27 -2.07 -7.19
N MET A 19 0.32 -2.53 -5.94
CA MET A 19 1.00 -3.78 -5.58
C MET A 19 0.36 -4.98 -6.28
N LYS A 20 -0.97 -5.14 -6.23
CA LYS A 20 -1.66 -6.25 -6.93
C LYS A 20 -1.35 -6.25 -8.43
N ARG A 21 -1.40 -5.07 -9.07
CA ARG A 21 -1.10 -4.93 -10.50
C ARG A 21 0.35 -5.28 -10.83
N LEU A 22 1.30 -4.90 -9.95
CA LEU A 22 2.70 -5.29 -10.08
C LEU A 22 2.86 -6.82 -9.98
N ILE A 23 2.22 -7.46 -9.00
CA ILE A 23 2.24 -8.93 -8.87
C ILE A 23 1.70 -9.60 -10.13
N SER A 24 0.54 -9.18 -10.63
CA SER A 24 -0.03 -9.74 -11.87
C SER A 24 0.95 -9.66 -13.04
N ARG A 25 1.61 -8.51 -13.24
CA ARG A 25 2.61 -8.36 -14.32
C ARG A 25 3.82 -9.26 -14.13
N LEU A 26 4.28 -9.45 -12.90
CA LEU A 26 5.39 -10.36 -12.61
C LEU A 26 5.00 -11.81 -12.91
N ILE A 27 3.79 -12.22 -12.55
CA ILE A 27 3.27 -13.56 -12.86
C ILE A 27 3.15 -13.73 -14.39
N ASP A 28 2.56 -12.75 -15.09
CA ASP A 28 2.36 -12.80 -16.54
C ASP A 28 3.70 -12.91 -17.29
N HIS A 29 4.77 -12.29 -16.77
CA HIS A 29 6.06 -12.24 -17.45
C HIS A 29 7.03 -13.35 -17.04
N PHE A 30 7.08 -13.69 -15.75
CA PHE A 30 8.07 -14.62 -15.19
C PHE A 30 7.46 -15.94 -14.69
N GLY A 31 6.14 -16.08 -14.66
CA GLY A 31 5.45 -17.20 -14.06
C GLY A 31 5.51 -17.20 -12.53
N MET A 32 4.81 -18.15 -11.92
CA MET A 32 4.56 -18.15 -10.46
C MET A 32 5.83 -18.39 -9.63
N GLY A 33 6.68 -19.34 -10.04
CA GLY A 33 7.86 -19.74 -9.25
C GLY A 33 8.87 -18.60 -9.08
N TYR A 34 9.25 -17.96 -10.18
CA TYR A 34 10.19 -16.83 -10.13
C TYR A 34 9.59 -15.60 -9.46
N THR A 35 8.30 -15.34 -9.70
CA THR A 35 7.58 -14.26 -9.00
C THR A 35 7.63 -14.44 -7.48
N SER A 36 7.49 -15.66 -6.96
CA SER A 36 7.57 -15.91 -5.51
C SER A 36 8.87 -15.40 -4.89
N HIS A 37 10.02 -15.62 -5.53
CA HIS A 37 11.30 -15.13 -5.02
C HIS A 37 11.40 -13.61 -5.01
N ILE A 38 10.82 -12.94 -6.01
CA ILE A 38 10.74 -11.46 -6.03
C ILE A 38 9.84 -10.97 -4.88
N LEU A 39 8.71 -11.65 -4.65
CA LEU A 39 7.78 -11.28 -3.57
C LEU A 39 8.41 -11.47 -2.18
N ASP A 40 9.27 -12.45 -1.99
CA ASP A 40 10.01 -12.63 -0.73
C ASP A 40 10.97 -11.46 -0.46
N GLN A 41 11.62 -10.94 -1.50
CA GLN A 41 12.45 -9.74 -1.39
C GLN A 41 11.63 -8.49 -1.09
N LEU A 42 10.50 -8.30 -1.79
CA LEU A 42 9.59 -7.17 -1.54
C LEU A 42 8.99 -7.21 -0.13
N LYS A 43 8.67 -8.39 0.38
CA LYS A 43 8.20 -8.60 1.75
C LYS A 43 9.27 -8.17 2.76
N THR A 44 10.51 -8.61 2.56
CA THR A 44 11.63 -8.26 3.43
C THR A 44 11.86 -6.75 3.45
N LEU A 45 11.87 -6.11 2.27
CA LEU A 45 11.98 -4.66 2.15
C LEU A 45 10.82 -3.93 2.84
N GLY A 46 9.58 -4.39 2.59
CA GLY A 46 8.38 -3.80 3.17
C GLY A 46 8.39 -3.82 4.69
N PHE A 47 8.76 -4.94 5.31
CA PHE A 47 8.87 -5.04 6.78
C PHE A 47 10.00 -4.18 7.34
N HIS A 48 11.15 -4.15 6.68
CA HIS A 48 12.26 -3.28 7.09
C HIS A 48 11.83 -1.81 7.07
N GLN A 49 11.21 -1.35 5.97
CA GLN A 49 10.77 0.02 5.84
C GLN A 49 9.63 0.36 6.80
N ALA A 50 8.65 -0.55 6.99
CA ALA A 50 7.58 -0.34 7.97
C ALA A 50 8.13 -0.17 9.39
N THR A 51 9.15 -0.95 9.76
CA THR A 51 9.83 -0.83 11.06
C THR A 51 10.64 0.46 11.15
N THR A 52 11.36 0.83 10.09
CA THR A 52 12.24 2.02 10.06
C THR A 52 11.43 3.32 10.09
N THR A 53 10.36 3.39 9.31
CA THR A 53 9.45 4.55 9.30
C THR A 53 8.72 4.69 10.63
N SER A 54 8.61 3.61 11.41
CA SER A 54 8.08 3.61 12.78
C SER A 54 6.76 4.38 12.91
N ILE A 55 5.82 4.11 11.99
CA ILE A 55 4.49 4.72 12.04
C ILE A 55 3.82 4.28 13.34
N SER A 56 3.49 5.26 14.19
CA SER A 56 2.80 5.08 15.46
C SER A 56 1.43 5.75 15.40
N LEU A 57 0.52 5.30 16.27
CA LEU A 57 -0.79 5.91 16.46
C LEU A 57 -0.87 6.50 17.87
N GLY A 58 -0.86 7.83 17.95
CA GLY A 58 -1.11 8.60 19.16
C GLY A 58 -2.57 9.05 19.28
N ILE A 59 -2.93 9.65 20.42
CA ILE A 59 -4.24 10.30 20.59
C ILE A 59 -4.35 11.54 19.70
N GLU A 60 -3.23 12.22 19.46
CA GLU A 60 -3.15 13.41 18.62
C GLU A 60 -3.48 13.14 17.15
N ASP A 61 -3.31 11.90 16.70
CA ASP A 61 -3.67 11.47 15.33
C ASP A 61 -5.19 11.30 15.17
N LEU A 62 -5.94 11.21 16.27
CA LEU A 62 -7.40 11.07 16.27
C LEU A 62 -8.09 12.43 16.14
N LEU A 63 -8.01 13.00 14.94
CA LEU A 63 -8.66 14.27 14.64
C LEU A 63 -10.19 14.15 14.70
N THR A 64 -10.81 14.94 15.58
CA THR A 64 -12.27 15.09 15.63
C THR A 64 -12.74 16.17 14.67
N ILE A 65 -13.86 15.97 13.99
CA ILE A 65 -14.47 17.01 13.15
C ILE A 65 -15.02 18.11 14.07
N PRO A 66 -14.69 19.40 13.85
CA PRO A 66 -15.18 20.51 14.69
C PRO A 66 -16.71 20.56 14.80
N SER A 67 -17.41 20.17 13.74
CA SER A 67 -18.87 20.17 13.63
C SER A 67 -19.57 19.03 14.38
N LYS A 68 -18.83 18.10 15.01
CA LYS A 68 -19.41 16.94 15.68
C LYS A 68 -20.41 17.34 16.78
N GLY A 69 -20.13 18.41 17.53
CA GLY A 69 -21.03 18.89 18.58
C GLY A 69 -22.38 19.37 18.03
N TRP A 70 -22.36 20.11 16.93
CA TRP A 70 -23.57 20.56 16.25
C TRP A 70 -24.38 19.39 15.68
N LEU A 71 -23.71 18.43 15.03
CA LEU A 71 -24.35 17.23 14.47
C LEU A 71 -25.05 16.38 15.54
N VAL A 72 -24.45 16.24 16.71
CA VAL A 72 -25.05 15.50 17.83
C VAL A 72 -26.29 16.23 18.35
N GLN A 73 -26.20 17.55 18.52
CA GLN A 73 -27.33 18.34 19.02
C GLN A 73 -28.52 18.33 18.05
N ASP A 74 -28.26 18.42 16.74
CA ASP A 74 -29.29 18.34 15.71
C ASP A 74 -30.00 16.97 15.73
N ALA A 75 -29.25 15.88 15.85
CA ALA A 75 -29.80 14.52 15.91
C ALA A 75 -30.58 14.21 17.19
N GLU A 76 -30.26 14.84 18.32
CA GLU A 76 -30.99 14.65 19.59
C GLU A 76 -32.32 15.43 19.63
N GLN A 77 -32.53 16.39 18.72
CA GLN A 77 -33.76 17.19 18.63
C GLN A 77 -34.79 16.66 17.61
N HIS A 78 -34.58 15.46 17.07
CA HIS A 78 -35.53 14.72 16.22
C HIS A 78 -35.80 13.34 16.80
#